data_AF-A0A2W0AK90-F1
#
_entry.id   AF-A0A2W0AK90-F1
#
_cell.length_a   1.000
_cell.length_b   1.000
_cell.length_c   1.000
_cell.angle_alpha   90.00
_cell.angle_beta   90.00
_cell.angle_gamma   90.00
#
_symmetry.space_group_name_H-M   'P 1'
#
loop_
_entity.id
_entity.type
_entity.pdbx_description
1 polymer ?
#
loop_
_entity_poly.entity_id
_entity_poly.type
_entity_poly.pdbx_seq_one_letter_code
_entity_poly.pdbx_strand_id
1 'polypeptide(L)'
;MKPALVALILAVTVIMLPIAVPVLSVENYLRYQSKLPFSVPASEKGHLRARLSHRNAWEFGWEEMTAAMARLCYSPRPEDCAKAAIFGKNFGEAGAIDRLGPKCGLPKAIGNHQSYWLWGPRDYSGELLIIFGRSPPKERAAVPRGHGGRGVVHPVYESLGEWARAAR
;
A
#
# COMPACT_ATOMS: atom_id res chain seq x y z
N MET A 1 -15.12 45.83 -1.19
CA MET A 1 -15.74 44.50 -1.02
C MET A 1 -15.01 43.38 -1.76
N LYS A 2 -14.63 43.56 -3.05
CA LYS A 2 -13.89 42.56 -3.83
C LYS A 2 -12.56 42.06 -3.21
N PRO A 3 -11.67 42.91 -2.66
CA PRO A 3 -10.38 42.42 -2.14
C PRO A 3 -10.52 41.62 -0.84
N ALA A 4 -11.48 41.95 0.02
CA ALA A 4 -11.73 41.22 1.27
C ALA A 4 -12.24 39.79 1.01
N LEU A 5 -13.12 39.61 0.02
CA LEU A 5 -13.58 38.29 -0.40
C LEU A 5 -12.44 37.45 -0.99
N VAL A 6 -11.58 38.06 -1.82
CA VAL A 6 -10.39 37.38 -2.37
C VAL A 6 -9.45 36.95 -1.25
N ALA A 7 -9.17 37.83 -0.28
CA ALA A 7 -8.34 37.51 0.88
C ALA A 7 -8.93 36.34 1.69
N LEU A 8 -10.25 36.31 1.90
CA LEU A 8 -10.93 35.23 2.60
C LEU A 8 -10.81 33.90 1.84
N ILE A 9 -11.05 33.89 0.53
CA ILE A 9 -10.93 32.68 -0.31
C ILE A 9 -9.49 32.14 -0.26
N LEU A 10 -8.49 33.03 -0.38
CA LEU A 10 -7.09 32.64 -0.29
C LEU A 10 -6.74 32.06 1.09
N ALA A 11 -7.21 32.69 2.17
CA ALA A 11 -7.00 32.17 3.53
C ALA A 11 -7.61 30.78 3.72
N VAL A 12 -8.86 30.57 3.29
CA VAL A 12 -9.53 29.27 3.37
C VAL A 12 -8.81 28.23 2.52
N THR A 13 -8.35 28.61 1.32
CA THR A 13 -7.61 27.71 0.43
C THR A 13 -6.29 27.27 1.05
N VAL A 14 -5.52 28.21 1.61
CA VAL A 14 -4.25 27.91 2.29
C VAL A 14 -4.47 27.01 3.50
N ILE A 15 -5.55 27.24 4.27
CA ILE A 15 -5.94 26.36 5.37
C ILE A 15 -6.27 24.96 4.83
N MET A 16 -7.09 24.82 3.80
CA MET A 16 -7.51 23.50 3.30
C MET A 16 -6.43 22.76 2.50
N LEU A 17 -5.37 23.45 2.07
CA LEU A 17 -4.34 22.89 1.18
C LEU A 17 -3.70 21.59 1.70
N PRO A 18 -3.29 21.47 2.98
CA PRO A 18 -2.67 20.24 3.49
C PRO A 18 -3.62 19.03 3.56
N ILE A 19 -4.94 19.27 3.51
CA ILE A 19 -5.97 18.22 3.46
C ILE A 19 -6.11 17.69 2.03
N ALA A 20 -6.07 18.59 1.04
CA ALA A 20 -6.23 18.24 -0.36
C ALA A 20 -4.95 17.67 -1.00
N VAL A 21 -3.77 18.16 -0.59
CA VAL A 21 -2.48 17.86 -1.23
C VAL A 21 -1.46 17.49 -0.15
N PRO A 22 -0.62 16.44 -0.34
CA PRO A 22 0.33 15.97 0.68
C PRO A 22 1.57 16.89 0.78
N VAL A 23 1.38 18.14 1.18
CA VAL A 23 2.47 19.11 1.40
C VAL A 23 3.15 18.93 2.77
N LEU A 24 2.52 18.18 3.69
CA LEU A 24 3.04 17.88 5.02
C LEU A 24 3.43 16.41 5.15
N SER A 25 4.46 16.13 5.96
CA SER A 25 4.74 14.77 6.43
C SER A 25 3.57 14.22 7.24
N VAL A 26 3.46 12.90 7.36
CA VAL A 26 2.37 12.23 8.11
C VAL A 26 2.24 12.78 9.53
N GLU A 27 3.35 12.91 10.25
CA GLU A 27 3.37 13.46 11.61
C GLU A 27 2.86 14.91 11.67
N ASN A 28 3.33 15.76 10.76
CA ASN A 28 2.90 17.15 10.69
C ASN A 28 1.44 17.28 10.26
N TYR A 29 0.96 16.40 9.40
CA TYR A 29 -0.43 16.32 9.00
C TYR A 29 -1.33 15.93 10.18
N LEU A 30 -0.94 14.94 10.98
CA LEU A 30 -1.69 14.55 12.18
C LEU A 30 -1.76 15.69 13.21
N ARG A 31 -0.64 16.39 13.44
CA ARG A 31 -0.59 17.59 14.31
C ARG A 31 -1.39 18.76 13.75
N TYR A 32 -1.44 18.91 12.44
CA TYR A 32 -2.23 19.93 11.78
C TYR A 32 -3.73 19.62 11.95
N GLN A 33 -4.12 18.37 11.70
CA GLN A 33 -5.49 17.91 11.82
C GLN A 33 -6.01 17.99 13.26
N SER A 34 -5.17 17.71 14.27
CA SER A 34 -5.58 17.81 15.68
C SER A 34 -5.90 19.24 16.15
N LYS A 35 -5.45 20.26 15.41
CA LYS A 35 -5.77 21.67 15.68
C LYS A 35 -7.02 22.15 14.95
N LEU A 36 -7.56 21.37 14.02
CA LEU A 36 -8.80 21.72 13.32
C LEU A 36 -10.01 21.45 14.20
N PRO A 37 -11.07 22.27 14.10
CA PRO A 37 -12.30 22.07 14.86
C PRO A 37 -13.17 20.92 14.32
N PHE A 38 -12.71 20.19 13.29
CA PHE A 38 -13.43 19.08 12.66
C PHE A 38 -12.47 17.96 12.25
N SER A 39 -12.98 16.73 12.19
CA SER A 39 -12.26 15.57 11.66
C SER A 39 -12.40 15.46 10.14
N VAL A 40 -11.32 15.12 9.45
CA VAL A 40 -11.43 14.72 8.03
C VAL A 40 -11.87 13.26 7.99
N PRO A 41 -13.04 12.95 7.41
CA PRO A 41 -13.52 11.59 7.35
C PRO A 41 -12.64 10.73 6.45
N ALA A 42 -12.53 9.44 6.77
CA ALA A 42 -11.93 8.48 5.86
C ALA A 42 -12.79 8.42 4.59
N SER A 43 -12.13 8.57 3.44
CA SER A 43 -12.79 8.52 2.14
C SER A 43 -13.06 7.10 1.65
N GLU A 44 -12.53 6.08 2.35
CA GLU A 44 -12.70 4.68 1.98
C GLU A 44 -12.98 3.76 3.17
N LYS A 45 -13.81 2.73 2.93
CA LYS A 45 -14.18 1.73 3.94
C LYS A 45 -12.96 0.99 4.50
N GLY A 46 -11.96 0.70 3.66
CA GLY A 46 -10.69 0.07 4.08
C GLY A 46 -9.86 0.94 5.03
N HIS A 47 -10.12 2.25 5.06
CA HIS A 47 -9.35 3.24 5.81
C HIS A 47 -10.13 3.87 6.95
N LEU A 48 -11.29 3.34 7.32
CA LEU A 48 -12.15 3.92 8.38
C LEU A 48 -11.45 4.10 9.73
N ARG A 49 -10.32 3.41 9.96
CA ARG A 49 -9.51 3.51 11.18
C ARG A 49 -8.22 4.34 11.00
N ALA A 50 -7.92 4.81 9.80
CA ALA A 50 -6.72 5.59 9.53
C ALA A 50 -7.03 7.07 9.72
N ARG A 51 -6.27 7.74 10.61
CA ARG A 51 -6.29 9.21 10.74
C ARG A 51 -5.43 9.90 9.68
N LEU A 52 -5.36 9.32 8.49
CA LEU A 52 -4.48 9.76 7.41
C LEU A 52 -5.30 10.40 6.30
N SER A 53 -4.69 11.33 5.56
CA SER A 53 -5.25 11.75 4.28
C SER A 53 -5.44 10.53 3.38
N HIS A 54 -6.38 10.62 2.42
CA HIS A 54 -6.72 9.48 1.56
C HIS A 54 -5.49 8.83 0.89
N ARG A 55 -4.59 9.65 0.34
CA ARG A 55 -3.34 9.19 -0.29
C ARG A 55 -2.42 8.52 0.72
N ASN A 56 -2.19 9.17 1.87
CA ASN A 56 -1.31 8.62 2.89
C ASN A 56 -1.86 7.29 3.43
N ALA A 57 -3.17 7.14 3.56
CA ALA A 57 -3.78 5.87 3.97
C ALA A 57 -3.47 4.71 3.01
N TRP A 58 -3.32 4.99 1.71
CA TRP A 58 -2.95 3.99 0.70
C TRP A 58 -1.45 3.69 0.64
N GLU A 59 -0.60 4.70 0.87
CA GLU A 59 0.86 4.62 0.71
C GLU A 59 1.62 4.34 2.03
N PHE A 60 0.94 4.40 3.17
CA PHE A 60 1.56 4.20 4.48
C PHE A 60 2.16 2.79 4.62
N GLY A 61 3.43 2.71 5.03
CA GLY A 61 4.14 1.45 5.24
C GLY A 61 4.69 0.79 3.96
N TRP A 62 4.60 1.47 2.80
CA TRP A 62 5.07 0.92 1.53
C TRP A 62 6.56 0.57 1.52
N GLU A 63 7.41 1.38 2.14
CA GLU A 63 8.85 1.14 2.16
C GLU A 63 9.19 -0.13 2.96
N GLU A 64 8.66 -0.25 4.16
CA GLU A 64 8.86 -1.40 5.05
C GLU A 64 8.29 -2.68 4.44
N MET A 65 7.10 -2.57 3.84
CA MET A 65 6.44 -3.66 3.13
C MET A 65 7.26 -4.14 1.92
N THR A 66 7.74 -3.21 1.10
CA THR A 66 8.57 -3.54 -0.07
C THR A 66 9.90 -4.15 0.36
N ALA A 67 10.53 -3.62 1.40
CA ALA A 67 11.77 -4.16 1.94
C ALA A 67 11.59 -5.58 2.52
N ALA A 68 10.46 -5.85 3.18
CA ALA A 68 10.11 -7.19 3.65
C ALA A 68 9.93 -8.16 2.47
N MET A 69 9.26 -7.72 1.41
CA MET A 69 9.08 -8.52 0.19
C MET A 69 10.40 -8.79 -0.52
N ALA A 70 11.31 -7.81 -0.59
CA ALA A 70 12.66 -8.02 -1.11
C ALA A 70 13.41 -9.10 -0.32
N ARG A 71 13.41 -9.01 1.02
CA ARG A 71 14.03 -10.05 1.88
C ARG A 71 13.44 -11.44 1.60
N LEU A 72 12.12 -11.55 1.45
CA LEU A 72 11.45 -12.83 1.17
C LEU A 72 11.75 -13.38 -0.22
N CYS A 73 11.87 -12.50 -1.21
CA CYS A 73 12.16 -12.88 -2.57
C CYS A 73 13.59 -13.45 -2.69
N TYR A 74 14.55 -12.85 -1.99
CA TYR A 74 15.96 -13.27 -2.05
C TYR A 74 16.37 -14.35 -1.02
N SER A 75 15.60 -14.58 0.04
CA SER A 75 15.96 -15.52 1.12
C SER A 75 16.02 -17.02 0.72
N PRO A 76 15.15 -17.54 -0.18
CA PRO A 76 15.19 -18.96 -0.54
C PRO A 76 16.31 -19.27 -1.53
N ARG A 77 16.35 -18.50 -2.63
CA ARG A 77 17.32 -18.56 -3.75
C ARG A 77 17.28 -17.24 -4.52
N PRO A 78 18.36 -16.45 -4.57
CA PRO A 78 18.35 -15.14 -5.25
C PRO A 78 17.94 -15.20 -6.72
N GLU A 79 18.30 -16.27 -7.42
CA GLU A 79 17.96 -16.52 -8.83
C GLU A 79 16.46 -16.77 -9.07
N ASP A 80 15.73 -17.25 -8.07
CA ASP A 80 14.29 -17.51 -8.17
C ASP A 80 13.50 -16.20 -8.10
N CYS A 81 14.07 -15.14 -7.50
CA CYS A 81 13.37 -13.87 -7.31
C CYS A 81 12.98 -13.19 -8.64
N ALA A 82 13.83 -13.27 -9.66
CA ALA A 82 13.51 -12.72 -10.98
C ALA A 82 12.32 -13.40 -11.67
N LYS A 83 12.03 -14.65 -11.28
CA LYS A 83 10.93 -15.46 -11.83
C LYS A 83 9.69 -15.44 -10.91
N ALA A 84 9.80 -14.87 -9.72
CA ALA A 84 8.73 -14.81 -8.76
C ALA A 84 7.63 -13.86 -9.22
N ALA A 85 6.38 -14.31 -9.14
CA ALA A 85 5.23 -13.42 -9.18
C ALA A 85 4.95 -12.90 -7.76
N ILE A 86 4.89 -11.58 -7.60
CA ILE A 86 4.46 -10.96 -6.34
C ILE A 86 2.98 -10.59 -6.46
N PHE A 87 2.13 -11.18 -5.62
CA PHE A 87 0.70 -10.98 -5.67
C PHE A 87 0.23 -9.99 -4.59
N GLY A 88 -0.21 -8.81 -5.02
CA GLY A 88 -0.91 -7.82 -4.18
C GLY A 88 -2.39 -8.14 -4.02
N LYS A 89 -2.89 -8.15 -2.78
CA LYS A 89 -4.32 -8.36 -2.48
C LYS A 89 -5.18 -7.14 -2.83
N ASN A 90 -4.58 -5.97 -2.88
CA ASN A 90 -5.20 -4.74 -3.36
C ASN A 90 -4.20 -3.94 -4.21
N PHE A 91 -4.70 -2.89 -4.85
CA PHE A 91 -3.88 -2.05 -5.73
C PHE A 91 -2.82 -1.23 -4.96
N GLY A 92 -3.02 -0.95 -3.66
CA GLY A 92 -2.03 -0.27 -2.83
C GLY A 92 -0.80 -1.14 -2.60
N GLU A 93 -1.01 -2.40 -2.22
CA GLU A 93 0.06 -3.38 -2.07
C GLU A 93 0.81 -3.63 -3.37
N ALA A 94 0.08 -3.89 -4.45
CA ALA A 94 0.68 -4.13 -5.77
C ALA A 94 1.38 -2.86 -6.29
N GLY A 95 0.80 -1.68 -6.05
CA GLY A 95 1.37 -0.38 -6.41
C GLY A 95 2.67 -0.08 -5.68
N ALA A 96 2.79 -0.47 -4.40
CA ALA A 96 4.03 -0.32 -3.65
C ALA A 96 5.19 -1.07 -4.31
N ILE A 97 4.94 -2.32 -4.73
CA ILE A 97 5.94 -3.15 -5.39
C ILE A 97 6.30 -2.58 -6.75
N ASP A 98 5.32 -2.20 -7.57
CA ASP A 98 5.59 -1.61 -8.89
C ASP A 98 6.34 -0.26 -8.78
N ARG A 99 6.14 0.49 -7.69
CA ARG A 99 6.73 1.82 -7.49
C ARG A 99 8.11 1.81 -6.83
N LEU A 100 8.30 0.95 -5.82
CA LEU A 100 9.49 0.91 -4.96
C LEU A 100 10.35 -0.33 -5.22
N GLY A 101 9.73 -1.43 -5.64
CA GLY A 101 10.38 -2.70 -5.91
C GLY A 101 11.54 -2.64 -6.93
N PRO A 102 11.50 -1.80 -7.98
CA PRO A 102 12.63 -1.67 -8.91
C PRO A 102 13.95 -1.30 -8.24
N LYS A 103 13.93 -0.52 -7.14
CA LYS A 103 15.14 -0.17 -6.38
C LYS A 103 15.76 -1.37 -5.67
N CYS A 104 14.96 -2.39 -5.40
CA CYS A 104 15.36 -3.62 -4.74
C CYS A 104 15.52 -4.79 -5.73
N GLY A 105 15.41 -4.55 -7.04
CA GLY A 105 15.46 -5.62 -8.05
C GLY A 105 14.23 -6.54 -8.07
N LEU A 106 13.12 -6.11 -7.44
CA LEU A 106 11.90 -6.91 -7.41
C LEU A 106 11.19 -6.92 -8.79
N PRO A 107 10.57 -8.05 -9.17
CA PRO A 107 9.68 -8.12 -10.32
C PRO A 107 8.42 -7.28 -10.11
N LYS A 108 7.72 -6.96 -11.21
CA LYS A 108 6.42 -6.28 -11.14
C LYS A 108 5.38 -7.13 -10.42
N ALA A 109 4.48 -6.47 -9.71
CA ALA A 109 3.39 -7.14 -9.06
C ALA A 109 2.27 -7.53 -10.05
N ILE A 110 1.55 -8.56 -9.65
CA ILE A 110 0.26 -8.98 -10.20
C ILE A 110 -0.82 -8.84 -9.11
N GLY A 111 -2.08 -8.85 -9.51
CA GLY A 111 -3.20 -8.75 -8.57
C GLY A 111 -4.53 -8.88 -9.27
N ASN A 112 -5.61 -8.96 -8.49
CA ASN A 112 -6.98 -9.07 -9.01
C ASN A 112 -7.83 -7.82 -8.72
N HIS A 113 -7.23 -6.74 -8.22
CA HIS A 113 -7.92 -5.55 -7.77
C HIS A 113 -7.72 -4.39 -8.75
N GLN A 114 -8.81 -3.77 -9.22
CA GLN A 114 -8.79 -2.68 -10.21
C GLN A 114 -8.00 -3.07 -11.47
N SER A 115 -7.22 -2.14 -12.03
CA SER A 115 -6.46 -2.33 -13.28
C SER A 115 -5.49 -3.51 -13.26
N TYR A 116 -5.06 -4.00 -12.10
CA TYR A 116 -4.20 -5.17 -12.00
C TYR A 116 -4.87 -6.43 -12.58
N TRP A 117 -6.21 -6.52 -12.51
CA TRP A 117 -6.95 -7.61 -13.14
C TRP A 117 -6.78 -7.62 -14.67
N LEU A 118 -6.77 -6.44 -15.31
CA LEU A 118 -6.61 -6.29 -16.76
C LEU A 118 -5.20 -6.68 -17.23
N TRP A 119 -4.18 -6.52 -16.38
CA TRP A 119 -2.81 -6.92 -16.69
C TRP A 119 -2.58 -8.43 -16.51
N GLY A 120 -3.49 -9.11 -15.82
CA GLY A 120 -3.45 -10.55 -15.63
C GLY A 120 -2.14 -11.04 -15.00
N PRO A 121 -1.70 -12.27 -15.32
CA PRO A 121 -0.49 -12.86 -14.76
C PRO A 121 0.81 -12.30 -15.37
N ARG A 122 0.73 -11.42 -16.39
CA ARG A 122 1.89 -10.98 -17.18
C ARG A 122 2.66 -12.20 -17.73
N ASP A 123 3.99 -12.14 -17.78
CA ASP A 123 4.87 -13.19 -18.28
C ASP A 123 5.28 -14.21 -17.19
N TYR A 124 4.65 -14.18 -16.01
CA TYR A 124 5.00 -15.10 -14.92
C TYR A 124 4.40 -16.49 -15.14
N SER A 125 5.24 -17.54 -15.01
CA SER A 125 4.81 -18.93 -15.17
C SER A 125 3.97 -19.47 -13.99
N GLY A 126 4.01 -18.79 -12.84
CA GLY A 126 3.36 -19.24 -11.61
C GLY A 126 4.17 -20.27 -10.80
N GLU A 127 5.41 -20.59 -11.21
CA GLU A 127 6.30 -21.52 -10.50
C GLU A 127 6.64 -21.07 -9.08
N LEU A 128 6.79 -19.76 -8.88
CA LEU A 128 7.01 -19.14 -7.59
C LEU A 128 6.05 -17.96 -7.43
N LEU A 129 5.18 -18.04 -6.44
CA LEU A 129 4.21 -17.01 -6.10
C LEU A 129 4.43 -16.57 -4.66
N ILE A 130 4.72 -15.28 -4.46
CA ILE A 130 4.87 -14.67 -3.16
C ILE A 130 3.64 -13.79 -2.91
N ILE A 131 2.91 -14.10 -1.84
CA ILE A 131 1.61 -13.46 -1.54
C ILE A 131 1.69 -12.73 -0.21
N PHE A 132 1.13 -11.52 -0.14
CA PHE A 132 0.91 -10.83 1.13
C PHE A 132 -0.07 -11.62 2.02
N GLY A 133 0.37 -12.09 3.19
CA GLY A 133 -0.46 -12.76 4.21
C GLY A 133 -0.69 -11.86 5.43
N ARG A 134 -1.75 -12.02 6.25
CA ARG A 134 -2.39 -13.24 6.79
C ARG A 134 -3.49 -13.81 5.87
N SER A 135 -3.40 -15.09 5.52
CA SER A 135 -4.51 -15.78 4.84
C SER A 135 -5.45 -16.41 5.86
N PRO A 136 -6.78 -16.15 5.81
CA PRO A 136 -7.74 -17.07 6.38
C PRO A 136 -7.67 -18.42 5.64
N PRO A 137 -8.08 -19.53 6.27
CA PRO A 137 -7.90 -20.90 5.73
C PRO A 137 -8.40 -21.09 4.29
N LYS A 138 -9.40 -20.32 3.85
CA LYS A 138 -9.98 -20.38 2.50
C LYS A 138 -9.03 -19.94 1.38
N GLU A 139 -8.13 -19.00 1.61
CA GLU A 139 -7.20 -18.51 0.59
C GLU A 139 -6.04 -19.48 0.33
N ARG A 140 -5.67 -20.31 1.33
CA ARG A 140 -4.72 -21.41 1.13
C ARG A 140 -5.20 -22.45 0.12
N ALA A 141 -6.52 -22.55 -0.08
CA ALA A 141 -7.14 -23.45 -1.03
C ALA A 141 -7.31 -22.83 -2.43
N ALA A 142 -7.28 -21.50 -2.54
CA ALA A 142 -7.44 -20.76 -3.80
C ALA A 142 -6.12 -20.48 -4.52
N VAL A 143 -4.97 -20.67 -3.86
CA VAL A 143 -3.67 -20.75 -4.55
C VAL A 143 -3.72 -21.98 -5.46
N PRO A 144 -3.63 -21.83 -6.79
CA PRO A 144 -3.70 -22.97 -7.70
C PRO A 144 -2.59 -23.95 -7.36
N ARG A 145 -2.95 -25.12 -6.82
CA ARG A 145 -2.02 -26.25 -6.67
C ARG A 145 -1.91 -26.97 -8.02
N GLY A 146 -1.45 -26.24 -9.04
CA GLY A 146 -1.22 -26.77 -10.37
C GLY A 146 0.26 -26.93 -10.65
N HIS A 147 0.70 -28.17 -10.88
CA HIS A 147 1.95 -28.56 -11.55
C HIS A 147 3.23 -27.89 -10.98
N GLY A 148 3.65 -28.29 -9.78
CA GLY A 148 5.03 -28.12 -9.31
C GLY A 148 5.40 -26.77 -8.67
N GLY A 149 4.50 -25.79 -8.62
CA GLY A 149 4.80 -24.46 -8.06
C GLY A 149 4.99 -24.42 -6.53
N ARG A 150 6.04 -23.74 -6.06
CA ARG A 150 6.31 -23.47 -4.63
C ARG A 150 5.66 -22.14 -4.23
N GLY A 151 4.47 -22.18 -3.64
CA GLY A 151 3.81 -20.99 -3.08
C GLY A 151 4.35 -20.63 -1.69
N VAL A 152 4.82 -19.39 -1.50
CA VAL A 152 5.30 -18.88 -0.20
C VAL A 152 4.35 -17.78 0.28
N VAL A 153 3.73 -17.99 1.44
CA VAL A 153 2.82 -17.00 2.08
C VAL A 153 3.48 -16.50 3.35
N HIS A 154 3.68 -15.18 3.48
CA HIS A 154 4.32 -14.57 4.65
C HIS A 154 3.41 -13.54 5.35
N PRO A 155 3.33 -13.52 6.68
CA PRO A 155 2.56 -12.52 7.44
C PRO A 155 3.30 -11.18 7.51
N VAL A 156 3.30 -10.40 6.42
CA VAL A 156 3.95 -9.07 6.36
C VAL A 156 3.31 -8.06 7.33
N TYR A 157 2.02 -8.23 7.63
CA TYR A 157 1.27 -7.31 8.50
C TYR A 157 1.59 -7.42 10.00
N GLU A 158 2.20 -8.51 10.48
CA GLU A 158 2.56 -8.64 11.91
C GLU A 158 3.74 -7.74 12.28
N SER A 159 4.72 -7.58 11.41
CA SER A 159 5.83 -6.64 11.62
C SER A 159 5.41 -5.16 11.53
N LEU A 160 4.29 -4.87 10.87
CA LEU A 160 3.72 -3.52 10.75
C LEU A 160 2.70 -3.19 11.85
N GLY A 161 2.22 -4.20 12.59
CA GLY A 161 1.12 -4.09 13.55
C GLY A 161 1.43 -3.22 14.78
N GLU A 162 2.71 -3.05 15.14
CA GLU A 162 3.13 -2.14 16.21
C GLU A 162 3.02 -0.67 15.80
N TRP A 163 3.34 -0.34 14.56
CA TRP A 163 3.27 1.02 14.02
C TRP A 163 1.85 1.43 13.59
N ALA A 164 1.07 0.51 13.02
CA ALA A 164 -0.32 0.75 12.63
C ALA A 164 -1.27 0.97 13.83
N ARG A 165 -0.85 0.61 15.06
CA ARG A 165 -1.56 0.97 16.30
C ARG A 165 -1.39 2.44 16.66
N ALA A 166 -0.26 3.06 16.32
CA ALA A 166 0.00 4.47 16.59
C ALA A 166 -0.78 5.43 15.68
N ALA A 167 -1.25 4.95 14.52
CA ALA A 167 -2.06 5.71 13.56
C ALA A 167 -3.59 5.57 13.75
N ARG A 168 -4.03 4.85 14.79
CA ARG A 168 -5.46 4.67 15.17
C ARG A 168 -5.91 5.73 16.17
#